data_AF-A0A660W6G2-F1
#
_entry.id   AF-A0A660W6G2-F1
#
_cell.length_a   1.000
_cell.length_b   1.000
_cell.length_c   1.000
_cell.angle_alpha   90.00
_cell.angle_beta   90.00
_cell.angle_gamma   90.00
#
_symmetry.space_group_name_H-M   'P 1'
#
loop_
_entity.id
_entity.type
_entity.pdbx_description
1 polymer ?
#
loop_
_entity_poly.entity_id
_entity_poly.type
_entity_poly.pdbx_seq_one_letter_code
_entity_poly.pdbx_strand_id
1 'polypeptide(L)'
;MRPEHRHELKTNELAEWIANFPQWAKENRTTIIYVSVLIIVVVGLYLWKGYNKNVVAVQEQLGFTKLITQLPQSKMQILQAQGKGIDYSYKLIQTADNLQDAARSIKDAPVAALALIKRADILRAELLYRPGQVNERDITAQINLAKASYNEALERCSSNPSLRAAARFGLGLCEEELGNFKQAKQIYNEIVAEPQLEGTVASVQAKQRLETMDDYKHKVVFRQTPKPAPAEIESVRPQVELIPSDVNLFGQQGLQTGETSK
;
A
#
# COMPACT_ATOMS: atom_id res chain seq x y z
N MET A 1 73.44 36.62 -1.23
CA MET A 1 73.03 36.94 0.15
C MET A 1 71.52 36.85 0.21
N ARG A 2 70.82 36.02 0.98
CA ARG A 2 71.10 35.00 2.01
C ARG A 2 69.94 33.97 1.92
N PRO A 3 70.17 32.65 1.90
CA PRO A 3 69.14 31.65 2.10
C PRO A 3 69.23 31.11 3.53
N GLU A 4 68.78 31.90 4.50
CA GLU A 4 68.85 31.56 5.94
C GLU A 4 67.43 31.47 6.52
N HIS A 5 66.59 30.59 5.97
CA HIS A 5 65.33 30.16 6.61
C HIS A 5 65.17 28.67 6.34
N ARG A 6 65.91 27.84 7.09
CA ARG A 6 65.71 26.39 7.11
C ARG A 6 65.13 25.98 8.46
N HIS A 7 63.83 25.71 8.42
CA HIS A 7 63.15 24.66 9.17
C HIS A 7 63.59 24.48 10.62
N GLU A 8 63.12 25.37 11.50
CA GLU A 8 62.82 24.95 12.87
C GLU A 8 61.77 23.85 12.76
N LEU A 9 62.23 22.61 12.94
CA LEU A 9 61.38 21.44 13.10
C LEU A 9 60.46 21.76 14.26
N LYS A 10 59.20 22.10 13.96
CA LYS A 10 58.14 22.19 14.95
C LYS A 10 58.19 20.90 15.75
N THR A 11 58.72 20.99 16.95
CA THR A 11 58.65 19.94 17.95
C THR A 11 57.20 19.54 18.00
N ASN A 12 56.95 18.27 17.73
CA ASN A 12 55.62 17.77 17.50
C ASN A 12 54.87 17.83 18.83
N GLU A 13 54.12 18.91 19.06
CA GLU A 13 53.29 19.17 20.25
C GLU A 13 52.45 17.94 20.63
N LEU A 14 52.06 17.12 19.65
CA LEU A 14 51.35 15.86 19.87
C LEU A 14 52.21 14.80 20.58
N ALA A 15 53.50 14.70 20.25
CA ALA A 15 54.42 13.74 20.86
C ALA A 15 54.72 14.10 22.33
N GLU A 16 54.89 15.40 22.63
CA GLU A 16 55.06 15.88 23.99
C GLU A 16 53.77 15.73 24.82
N TRP A 17 52.61 15.94 24.19
CA TRP A 17 51.32 15.67 24.82
C TRP A 17 51.11 14.17 25.13
N ILE A 18 51.46 13.27 24.20
CA ILE A 18 51.36 11.82 24.42
C ILE A 18 52.29 11.35 25.54
N ALA A 19 53.50 11.90 25.64
CA ALA A 19 54.46 11.54 26.68
C ALA A 19 53.96 11.90 28.10
N ASN A 20 53.21 12.99 28.24
CA ASN A 20 52.66 13.45 29.53
C ASN A 20 51.25 12.89 29.85
N PHE A 21 50.57 12.33 28.85
CA PHE A 21 49.21 11.76 28.99
C PHE A 21 49.07 10.73 30.14
N PRO A 22 50.02 9.80 30.38
CA PRO A 22 49.86 8.79 31.44
C PRO A 22 49.84 9.39 32.84
N GLN A 23 50.61 10.46 33.07
CA GLN A 23 50.69 11.12 34.37
C GLN A 23 49.45 11.96 34.62
N TRP A 24 49.00 12.72 33.60
CA TRP A 24 47.73 13.44 33.64
C TRP A 24 46.53 12.49 33.88
N ALA A 25 46.52 11.33 33.24
CA ALA A 25 45.44 10.34 33.40
C ALA A 25 45.39 9.75 34.82
N LYS A 26 46.54 9.60 35.50
CA LYS A 26 46.59 9.16 36.90
C LYS A 26 46.01 10.21 37.85
N GLU A 27 46.36 11.49 37.65
CA GLU A 27 45.85 12.60 38.47
C GLU A 27 44.35 12.85 38.25
N ASN A 28 43.87 12.63 37.03
CA ASN A 28 42.48 12.90 36.63
C ASN A 28 41.61 11.63 36.55
N ARG A 29 42.02 10.53 37.20
CA ARG A 29 41.35 9.23 37.07
C ARG A 29 39.85 9.29 37.40
N THR A 30 39.46 9.98 38.47
CA THR A 30 38.06 10.15 38.87
C THR A 30 37.27 10.94 37.83
N THR A 31 37.83 12.05 37.33
CA THR A 31 37.22 12.87 36.27
C THR A 31 37.03 12.07 34.98
N ILE A 32 38.03 11.30 34.58
CA ILE A 32 37.96 10.43 33.38
C ILE A 32 36.82 9.42 33.53
N ILE A 33 36.68 8.78 34.71
CA ILE A 33 35.58 7.84 34.96
C ILE A 33 34.22 8.52 34.79
N TYR A 34 34.01 9.70 35.40
CA TYR A 34 32.74 10.42 35.29
C TYR A 34 32.43 10.83 33.85
N VAL A 35 33.41 11.34 33.11
CA VAL A 35 33.24 11.72 31.70
C VAL A 35 32.95 10.50 30.83
N SER A 36 33.63 9.37 31.04
CA SER A 36 33.36 8.14 30.31
C SER A 36 31.94 7.61 30.57
N VAL A 37 31.48 7.61 31.82
CA VAL A 37 30.10 7.22 32.17
C VAL A 37 29.09 8.14 31.50
N LEU A 38 29.33 9.46 31.54
CA LEU A 38 28.45 10.44 30.89
C LEU A 38 28.36 10.20 29.38
N ILE A 39 29.50 9.94 28.71
CA ILE A 39 29.53 9.63 27.27
C ILE A 39 28.72 8.36 26.97
N ILE A 40 28.91 7.29 27.75
CA ILE A 40 28.16 6.03 27.57
C ILE A 40 26.66 6.28 27.70
N VAL A 41 26.23 7.06 28.70
CA VAL A 41 24.82 7.40 28.89
C VAL A 41 24.27 8.20 27.70
N VAL A 42 25.00 9.22 27.23
CA VAL A 42 24.59 10.03 26.08
C VAL A 42 24.49 9.19 24.80
N VAL A 43 25.48 8.33 24.53
CA VAL A 43 25.47 7.42 23.38
C VAL A 43 24.34 6.40 23.50
N GLY A 44 24.12 5.83 24.68
CA GLY A 44 23.02 4.90 24.95
C GLY A 44 21.65 5.54 24.70
N LEU A 45 21.43 6.77 25.19
CA LEU A 45 20.21 7.53 24.93
C LEU A 45 20.05 7.88 23.45
N TYR A 46 21.13 8.23 22.75
CA TYR A 46 21.11 8.53 21.33
C TYR A 46 20.73 7.30 20.49
N LEU A 47 21.35 6.14 20.76
CA LEU A 47 21.05 4.88 20.10
C LEU A 47 19.63 4.41 20.39
N TRP A 48 19.18 4.49 21.65
CA TRP A 48 17.80 4.18 22.02
C TRP A 48 16.82 5.06 21.24
N LYS A 49 17.05 6.38 21.22
CA LYS A 49 16.18 7.32 20.52
C LYS A 49 16.16 7.08 19.01
N GLY A 50 17.29 6.69 18.41
CA GLY A 50 17.37 6.28 17.01
C GLY A 50 16.60 4.98 16.72
N TYR A 51 16.82 3.96 17.56
CA TYR A 51 16.16 2.66 17.42
C TYR A 51 14.64 2.76 17.56
N ASN A 52 14.15 3.47 18.58
CA ASN A 52 12.71 3.66 18.80
C ASN A 52 12.03 4.39 17.63
N LYS A 53 12.71 5.37 17.00
CA LYS A 53 12.14 6.06 15.83
C LYS A 53 12.04 5.14 14.63
N ASN A 54 13.08 4.35 14.36
CA ASN A 54 13.12 3.48 13.19
C ASN A 54 12.16 2.29 13.33
N VAL A 55 12.09 1.67 14.50
CA VAL A 55 11.19 0.52 14.73
C VAL A 55 9.73 0.94 14.62
N VAL A 56 9.34 2.09 15.17
CA VAL A 56 7.96 2.58 15.07
C VAL A 56 7.59 2.91 13.62
N ALA A 57 8.46 3.63 12.90
CA ALA A 57 8.21 3.95 11.49
C ALA A 57 8.10 2.71 10.60
N VAL A 58 8.97 1.71 10.82
CA VAL A 58 8.93 0.43 10.10
C VAL A 58 7.66 -0.35 10.45
N GLN A 59 7.27 -0.38 11.72
CA GLN A 59 6.06 -1.08 12.16
C GLN A 59 4.80 -0.48 11.52
N GLU A 60 4.70 0.85 11.42
CA GLU A 60 3.60 1.55 10.74
C GLU A 60 3.55 1.19 9.24
N GLN A 61 4.69 1.20 8.55
CA GLN A 61 4.79 0.82 7.14
C GLN A 61 4.44 -0.66 6.89
N LEU A 62 4.87 -1.55 7.79
CA LEU A 62 4.52 -2.98 7.72
C LEU A 62 3.03 -3.21 7.95
N GLY A 63 2.43 -2.48 8.90
CA GLY A 63 0.99 -2.50 9.14
C GLY A 63 0.20 -2.09 7.90
N PHE A 64 0.58 -0.97 7.28
CA PHE A 64 0.00 -0.51 6.02
C PHE A 64 0.17 -1.54 4.90
N THR A 65 1.39 -2.06 4.70
CA THR A 65 1.69 -3.06 3.66
C THR A 65 0.85 -4.33 3.84
N LYS A 66 0.68 -4.78 5.09
CA LYS A 66 -0.18 -5.92 5.41
C LYS A 66 -1.64 -5.67 5.02
N LEU A 67 -2.17 -4.48 5.31
CA LEU A 67 -3.55 -4.12 4.91
C LEU A 67 -3.73 -4.14 3.38
N ILE A 68 -2.77 -3.59 2.64
CA ILE A 68 -2.83 -3.54 1.17
C ILE A 68 -2.71 -4.94 0.55
N THR A 69 -1.82 -5.78 1.06
CA THR A 69 -1.63 -7.15 0.54
C THR A 69 -2.80 -8.08 0.89
N GLN A 70 -3.53 -7.81 1.97
CA GLN A 70 -4.74 -8.56 2.33
C GLN A 70 -5.95 -8.19 1.48
N LEU A 71 -6.02 -6.98 0.94
CA LEU A 71 -7.20 -6.49 0.20
C LEU A 71 -7.62 -7.39 -0.98
N PRO A 72 -6.73 -7.85 -1.89
CA PRO A 72 -7.11 -8.77 -2.96
C PRO A 72 -7.71 -10.08 -2.43
N GLN A 73 -7.14 -10.63 -1.35
CA GLN A 73 -7.63 -11.85 -0.72
C GLN A 73 -9.03 -11.62 -0.12
N SER A 74 -9.25 -10.48 0.55
CA SER A 74 -10.57 -10.10 1.07
C SER A 74 -11.61 -9.98 -0.04
N LYS A 75 -11.28 -9.33 -1.17
CA LYS A 75 -12.18 -9.24 -2.33
C LYS A 75 -12.54 -10.61 -2.90
N MET A 76 -11.56 -11.52 -3.00
CA MET A 76 -11.81 -12.88 -3.47
C MET A 76 -12.73 -13.65 -2.52
N GLN A 77 -12.55 -13.53 -1.21
CA GLN A 77 -13.43 -14.13 -0.21
C GLN A 77 -14.86 -13.58 -0.29
N ILE A 78 -15.01 -12.28 -0.56
CA ILE A 78 -16.32 -11.65 -0.72
C ILE A 78 -17.04 -12.20 -1.95
N LEU A 79 -16.34 -12.30 -3.09
CA LEU A 79 -16.91 -12.90 -4.30
C LEU A 79 -17.35 -14.35 -4.09
N GLN A 80 -16.54 -15.16 -3.41
CA GLN A 80 -16.90 -16.54 -3.08
C GLN A 80 -18.11 -16.64 -2.14
N ALA A 81 -18.21 -15.71 -1.16
CA ALA A 81 -19.35 -15.64 -0.25
C ALA A 81 -20.63 -15.15 -0.95
N GLN A 82 -20.49 -14.19 -1.88
CA GLN A 82 -21.60 -13.66 -2.68
C GLN A 82 -22.24 -14.75 -3.55
N GLY A 83 -21.44 -15.67 -4.11
CA GLY A 83 -21.95 -16.85 -4.81
C GLY A 83 -22.81 -17.79 -3.94
N LYS A 84 -22.74 -17.65 -2.61
CA LYS A 84 -23.56 -18.38 -1.62
C LYS A 84 -24.66 -17.51 -1.00
N GLY A 85 -24.85 -16.29 -1.49
CA GLY A 85 -25.81 -15.33 -0.93
C GLY A 85 -25.42 -14.74 0.43
N ILE A 86 -24.14 -14.85 0.82
CA ILE A 86 -23.64 -14.32 2.09
C ILE A 86 -22.97 -12.97 1.86
N ASP A 87 -23.38 -11.95 2.61
CA ASP A 87 -22.79 -10.61 2.54
C ASP A 87 -21.53 -10.50 3.40
N TYR A 88 -20.36 -10.45 2.76
CA TYR A 88 -19.06 -10.18 3.39
C TYR A 88 -18.50 -8.80 3.06
N SER A 89 -19.28 -7.93 2.39
CA SER A 89 -18.84 -6.58 2.01
C SER A 89 -18.40 -5.74 3.22
N TYR A 90 -19.01 -5.96 4.40
CA TYR A 90 -18.65 -5.27 5.66
C TYR A 90 -17.16 -5.42 6.07
N LYS A 91 -16.46 -6.48 5.62
CA LYS A 91 -15.01 -6.64 5.88
C LYS A 91 -14.18 -5.55 5.20
N LEU A 92 -14.68 -5.00 4.10
CA LEU A 92 -14.09 -3.85 3.43
C LEU A 92 -14.19 -2.60 4.30
N ILE A 93 -15.31 -2.39 5.00
CA ILE A 93 -15.46 -1.26 5.94
C ILE A 93 -14.42 -1.35 7.06
N GLN A 94 -14.24 -2.52 7.67
CA GLN A 94 -13.20 -2.73 8.69
C GLN A 94 -11.79 -2.43 8.16
N THR A 95 -11.52 -2.80 6.91
CA THR A 95 -10.23 -2.51 6.27
C THR A 95 -10.07 -1.02 6.00
N ALA A 96 -11.13 -0.32 5.60
CA ALA A 96 -11.15 1.12 5.40
C ALA A 96 -10.89 1.88 6.72
N ASP A 97 -11.46 1.43 7.84
CA ASP A 97 -11.22 2.01 9.16
C ASP A 97 -9.76 1.80 9.60
N ASN A 98 -9.23 0.59 9.44
CA ASN A 98 -7.82 0.30 9.74
C ASN A 98 -6.85 1.17 8.90
N LEU A 99 -7.19 1.44 7.63
CA LEU A 99 -6.41 2.35 6.79
C LEU A 99 -6.52 3.81 7.23
N GLN A 100 -7.67 4.24 7.77
CA GLN A 100 -7.82 5.56 8.36
C GLN A 100 -6.92 5.72 9.59
N ASP A 101 -6.93 4.72 10.48
CA ASP A 101 -6.10 4.72 11.68
C ASP A 101 -4.61 4.70 11.33
N ALA A 102 -4.22 3.90 10.33
CA ALA A 102 -2.86 3.91 9.80
C ALA A 102 -2.49 5.29 9.22
N ALA A 103 -3.36 5.93 8.43
CA ALA A 103 -3.09 7.25 7.87
C ALA A 103 -2.87 8.33 8.95
N ARG A 104 -3.57 8.21 10.09
CA ARG A 104 -3.43 9.14 11.22
C ARG A 104 -2.15 8.95 12.01
N SER A 105 -1.62 7.72 12.11
CA SER A 105 -0.38 7.42 12.84
C SER A 105 0.87 7.69 11.99
N ILE A 106 0.81 7.46 10.69
CA ILE A 106 1.94 7.60 9.77
C ILE A 106 2.39 9.06 9.65
N LYS A 107 3.67 9.32 9.96
CA LYS A 107 4.28 10.65 9.84
C LYS A 107 4.68 11.02 8.41
N ASP A 108 4.97 10.03 7.58
CA ASP A 108 5.34 10.22 6.18
C ASP A 108 4.10 10.59 5.36
N ALA A 109 4.02 11.86 4.94
CA ALA A 109 2.83 12.44 4.32
C ALA A 109 2.41 11.71 3.02
N PRO A 110 3.31 11.39 2.06
CA PRO A 110 2.99 10.51 0.93
C PRO A 110 2.37 9.16 1.31
N VAL A 111 2.88 8.48 2.34
CA VAL A 111 2.36 7.17 2.76
C VAL A 111 0.99 7.31 3.42
N ALA A 112 0.80 8.32 4.26
CA ALA A 112 -0.50 8.65 4.84
C ALA A 112 -1.54 8.98 3.75
N ALA A 113 -1.15 9.77 2.75
CA ALA A 113 -2.00 10.09 1.60
C ALA A 113 -2.38 8.84 0.80
N LEU A 114 -1.44 7.93 0.56
CA LEU A 114 -1.73 6.66 -0.12
C LEU A 114 -2.70 5.79 0.70
N ALA A 115 -2.55 5.74 2.02
CA ALA A 115 -3.49 5.03 2.90
C ALA A 115 -4.91 5.62 2.80
N LEU A 116 -5.06 6.94 2.77
CA LEU A 116 -6.34 7.62 2.58
C LEU A 116 -6.95 7.37 1.18
N ILE A 117 -6.14 7.40 0.13
CA ILE A 117 -6.58 7.01 -1.22
C ILE A 117 -7.10 5.57 -1.23
N LYS A 118 -6.38 4.64 -0.58
CA LYS A 118 -6.79 3.24 -0.51
C LYS A 118 -8.02 3.02 0.34
N ARG A 119 -8.19 3.78 1.42
CA ARG A 119 -9.45 3.82 2.18
C ARG A 119 -10.61 4.21 1.28
N ALA A 120 -10.48 5.30 0.52
CA ALA A 120 -11.51 5.77 -0.39
C ALA A 120 -11.87 4.71 -1.47
N ASP A 121 -10.85 4.10 -2.09
CA ASP A 121 -11.04 3.02 -3.08
C ASP A 121 -11.84 1.84 -2.49
N ILE A 122 -11.59 1.49 -1.23
CA ILE A 122 -12.27 0.40 -0.53
C ILE A 122 -13.71 0.78 -0.17
N LEU A 123 -13.95 2.00 0.30
CA LEU A 123 -15.30 2.49 0.62
C LEU A 123 -16.19 2.46 -0.63
N ARG A 124 -15.65 2.83 -1.79
CA ARG A 124 -16.36 2.73 -3.08
C ARG A 124 -16.55 1.29 -3.53
N ALA A 125 -15.52 0.46 -3.39
CA ALA A 125 -15.60 -0.96 -3.73
C ALA A 125 -16.66 -1.69 -2.91
N GLU A 126 -16.84 -1.33 -1.64
CA GLU A 126 -17.85 -1.95 -0.77
C GLU A 126 -19.26 -1.87 -1.37
N LEU A 127 -19.64 -0.73 -1.95
CA LEU A 127 -20.92 -0.58 -2.64
C LEU A 127 -21.07 -1.52 -3.84
N LEU A 128 -19.98 -1.80 -4.55
CA LEU A 128 -19.97 -2.71 -5.71
C LEU A 128 -20.10 -4.18 -5.31
N TYR A 129 -19.64 -4.54 -4.11
CA TYR A 129 -19.66 -5.91 -3.61
C TYR A 129 -20.87 -6.22 -2.72
N ARG A 130 -21.62 -5.19 -2.27
CA ARG A 130 -22.81 -5.39 -1.44
C ARG A 130 -23.92 -6.09 -2.25
N PRO A 131 -24.49 -7.22 -1.75
CA PRO A 131 -25.59 -7.89 -2.43
C PRO A 131 -26.90 -7.11 -2.29
N GLY A 132 -27.75 -7.18 -3.31
CA GLY A 132 -29.09 -6.60 -3.30
C GLY A 132 -29.15 -5.14 -3.75
N GLN A 133 -30.31 -4.51 -3.55
CA GLN A 133 -30.51 -3.10 -3.85
C GLN A 133 -29.99 -2.26 -2.68
N VAL A 134 -29.02 -1.38 -2.96
CA VAL A 134 -28.54 -0.39 -1.99
C VAL A 134 -29.38 0.86 -2.12
N ASN A 135 -29.84 1.41 -1.00
CA ASN A 135 -30.63 2.64 -1.03
C ASN A 135 -29.73 3.84 -1.43
N GLU A 136 -30.31 4.85 -2.06
CA GLU A 136 -29.58 6.05 -2.54
C GLU A 136 -28.92 6.86 -1.42
N ARG A 137 -29.54 6.93 -0.25
CA ARG A 137 -28.98 7.59 0.95
C ARG A 137 -27.73 6.87 1.46
N ASP A 138 -27.70 5.54 1.43
CA ASP A 138 -26.55 4.73 1.86
C ASP A 138 -25.40 4.88 0.86
N ILE A 139 -25.70 4.85 -0.45
CA ILE A 139 -24.73 5.17 -1.51
C ILE A 139 -24.14 6.55 -1.26
N THR A 140 -24.99 7.56 -1.09
CA THR A 140 -24.57 8.96 -0.87
C THR A 140 -23.70 9.10 0.37
N ALA A 141 -24.09 8.48 1.50
CA ALA A 141 -23.31 8.53 2.73
C ALA A 141 -21.92 7.90 2.55
N GLN A 142 -21.87 6.71 1.95
CA GLN A 142 -20.63 5.97 1.73
C GLN A 142 -19.69 6.67 0.74
N ILE A 143 -20.23 7.21 -0.36
CA ILE A 143 -19.44 7.99 -1.33
C ILE A 143 -18.93 9.30 -0.71
N ASN A 144 -19.69 9.95 0.17
CA ASN A 144 -19.22 11.13 0.88
C ASN A 144 -18.05 10.80 1.84
N LEU A 145 -18.03 9.62 2.48
CA LEU A 145 -16.87 9.16 3.25
C LEU A 145 -15.64 8.93 2.35
N ALA A 146 -15.84 8.39 1.15
CA ALA A 146 -14.77 8.24 0.17
C ALA A 146 -14.23 9.61 -0.29
N LYS A 147 -15.11 10.57 -0.60
CA LYS A 147 -14.74 11.96 -0.96
C LYS A 147 -13.94 12.63 0.16
N ALA A 148 -14.37 12.50 1.41
CA ALA A 148 -13.64 13.02 2.56
C ALA A 148 -12.22 12.45 2.65
N SER A 149 -12.06 11.15 2.40
CA SER A 149 -10.75 10.49 2.37
C SER A 149 -9.85 11.02 1.25
N TYR A 150 -10.36 11.17 0.03
CA TYR A 150 -9.58 11.73 -1.07
C TYR A 150 -9.19 13.20 -0.82
N ASN A 151 -10.08 14.00 -0.24
CA ASN A 151 -9.78 15.38 0.14
C ASN A 151 -8.67 15.44 1.20
N GLU A 152 -8.76 14.63 2.26
CA GLU A 152 -7.70 14.53 3.26
C GLU A 152 -6.37 14.05 2.63
N ALA A 153 -6.44 13.15 1.65
CA ALA A 153 -5.24 12.73 0.90
C ALA A 153 -4.61 13.89 0.12
N LEU A 154 -5.42 14.76 -0.51
CA LEU A 154 -4.94 15.93 -1.26
C LEU A 154 -4.18 16.91 -0.37
N GLU A 155 -4.62 17.09 0.88
CA GLU A 155 -3.92 17.91 1.88
C GLU A 155 -2.53 17.35 2.22
N ARG A 156 -2.39 16.02 2.16
CA ARG A 156 -1.16 15.29 2.52
C ARG A 156 -0.19 15.06 1.36
N CYS A 157 -0.64 15.16 0.10
CA CYS A 157 0.17 14.82 -1.08
C CYS A 157 0.52 16.01 -1.99
N SER A 158 0.53 17.24 -1.46
CA SER A 158 0.80 18.45 -2.24
C SER A 158 2.10 18.42 -3.06
N SER A 159 3.11 17.70 -2.61
CA SER A 159 4.41 17.53 -3.28
C SER A 159 4.54 16.30 -4.19
N ASN A 160 3.54 15.42 -4.24
CA ASN A 160 3.58 14.18 -5.03
C ASN A 160 2.51 14.20 -6.13
N PRO A 161 2.89 14.54 -7.39
CA PRO A 161 1.94 14.66 -8.49
C PRO A 161 1.12 13.39 -8.76
N SER A 162 1.74 12.21 -8.64
CA SER A 162 1.07 10.92 -8.89
C SER A 162 -0.05 10.66 -7.86
N LEU A 163 0.20 10.90 -6.58
CA LEU A 163 -0.81 10.75 -5.53
C LEU A 163 -1.90 11.81 -5.64
N ARG A 164 -1.53 13.06 -5.96
CA ARG A 164 -2.48 14.16 -6.19
C ARG A 164 -3.41 13.85 -7.37
N ALA A 165 -2.87 13.37 -8.48
CA ALA A 165 -3.65 12.95 -9.64
C ALA A 165 -4.59 11.79 -9.29
N ALA A 166 -4.10 10.77 -8.56
CA ALA A 166 -4.92 9.64 -8.14
C ALA A 166 -6.08 10.05 -7.22
N ALA A 167 -5.84 10.93 -6.24
CA ALA A 167 -6.88 11.41 -5.34
C ALA A 167 -7.94 12.25 -6.09
N ARG A 168 -7.53 13.16 -6.99
CA ARG A 168 -8.46 13.91 -7.84
C ARG A 168 -9.26 13.02 -8.77
N PHE A 169 -8.63 12.02 -9.38
CA PHE A 169 -9.32 11.06 -10.22
C PHE A 169 -10.37 10.29 -9.42
N GLY A 170 -10.01 9.87 -8.20
CA GLY A 170 -10.94 9.28 -7.24
C GLY A 170 -12.15 10.16 -6.92
N LEU A 171 -11.95 11.47 -6.72
CA LEU A 171 -13.05 12.44 -6.54
C LEU A 171 -13.96 12.51 -7.77
N GLY A 172 -13.39 12.53 -8.97
CA GLY A 172 -14.18 12.49 -10.21
C GLY A 172 -15.06 11.24 -10.29
N LEU A 173 -14.52 10.08 -9.90
CA LEU A 173 -15.29 8.84 -9.85
C LEU A 173 -16.40 8.88 -8.79
N CYS A 174 -16.15 9.48 -7.62
CA CYS A 174 -17.21 9.71 -6.63
C CYS A 174 -18.34 10.58 -7.20
N GLU A 175 -18.02 11.62 -7.98
CA GLU A 175 -19.05 12.45 -8.62
C GLU A 175 -19.84 11.66 -9.68
N GLU A 176 -19.19 10.77 -10.45
CA GLU A 176 -19.90 9.85 -11.35
C GLU A 176 -20.87 8.93 -10.59
N GLU A 177 -20.42 8.35 -9.47
CA GLU A 177 -21.22 7.44 -8.64
C GLU A 177 -22.43 8.13 -7.99
N LEU A 178 -22.36 9.45 -7.79
CA LEU A 178 -23.47 10.30 -7.34
C LEU A 178 -24.35 10.82 -8.49
N GLY A 179 -24.03 10.51 -9.75
CA GLY A 179 -24.74 11.03 -10.92
C GLY A 179 -24.38 12.48 -11.28
N ASN A 180 -23.39 13.08 -10.61
CA ASN A 180 -22.89 14.44 -10.84
C ASN A 180 -21.89 14.49 -12.00
N PHE A 181 -22.30 14.02 -13.19
CA PHE A 181 -21.42 13.88 -14.35
C PHE A 181 -20.77 15.19 -14.80
N LYS A 182 -21.43 16.34 -14.60
CA LYS A 182 -20.86 17.66 -14.94
C LYS A 182 -19.63 17.96 -14.07
N GLN A 183 -19.74 17.72 -12.77
CA GLN A 183 -18.66 17.91 -11.80
C GLN A 183 -17.54 16.91 -12.04
N ALA A 184 -17.87 15.64 -12.29
CA ALA A 184 -16.88 14.62 -12.68
C ALA A 184 -16.07 15.05 -13.91
N LYS A 185 -16.76 15.48 -14.98
CA LYS A 185 -16.14 15.97 -16.22
C LYS A 185 -15.22 17.16 -15.96
N GLN A 186 -15.64 18.09 -15.10
CA GLN A 186 -14.80 19.22 -14.71
C GLN A 186 -13.51 18.75 -14.03
N ILE A 187 -13.60 17.87 -13.02
CA ILE A 187 -12.44 17.33 -12.30
C ILE A 187 -11.47 16.64 -13.27
N TYR A 188 -11.96 15.83 -14.20
CA TYR A 188 -11.09 15.18 -15.18
C TYR A 188 -10.41 16.16 -16.14
N ASN A 189 -11.12 17.18 -16.61
CA ASN A 189 -10.51 18.24 -17.41
C ASN A 189 -9.40 18.96 -16.64
N GLU A 190 -9.61 19.24 -15.34
CA GLU A 190 -8.59 19.86 -14.48
C GLU A 190 -7.35 18.96 -14.33
N ILE A 191 -7.52 17.64 -14.19
CA ILE A 191 -6.40 16.69 -14.14
C ILE A 191 -5.62 16.69 -15.46
N VAL A 192 -6.32 16.71 -16.60
CA VAL A 192 -5.72 16.67 -17.93
C VAL A 192 -5.02 17.99 -18.30
N ALA A 193 -5.57 19.12 -17.86
CA ALA A 193 -5.03 20.44 -18.15
C ALA A 193 -3.80 20.81 -17.31
N GLU A 194 -3.54 20.13 -16.19
CA GLU A 194 -2.42 20.44 -15.30
C GLU A 194 -1.11 19.78 -15.76
N PRO A 195 -0.09 20.54 -16.21
CA PRO A 195 1.14 19.97 -16.78
C PRO A 195 1.92 19.09 -15.80
N GLN A 196 1.84 19.38 -14.50
CA GLN A 196 2.53 18.60 -13.47
C GLN A 196 1.97 17.18 -13.33
N LEU A 197 0.74 16.93 -13.80
CA LEU A 197 0.08 15.63 -13.73
C LEU A 197 0.22 14.84 -15.03
N GLU A 198 0.85 15.42 -16.05
CA GLU A 198 1.07 14.77 -17.33
C GLU A 198 1.90 13.49 -17.17
N GLY A 199 1.49 12.43 -17.86
CA GLY A 199 2.15 11.12 -17.79
C GLY A 199 1.77 10.28 -16.56
N THR A 200 1.02 10.80 -15.59
CA THR A 200 0.49 9.99 -14.50
C THR A 200 -0.60 9.02 -15.00
N VAL A 201 -0.70 7.85 -14.35
CA VAL A 201 -1.76 6.86 -14.68
C VAL A 201 -3.15 7.48 -14.56
N ALA A 202 -3.38 8.29 -13.53
CA ALA A 202 -4.66 8.96 -13.31
C ALA A 202 -4.98 10.01 -14.40
N SER A 203 -3.98 10.71 -14.94
CA SER A 203 -4.19 11.61 -16.09
C SER A 203 -4.60 10.84 -17.36
N VAL A 204 -3.96 9.70 -17.63
CA VAL A 204 -4.35 8.81 -18.75
C VAL A 204 -5.79 8.28 -18.56
N GLN A 205 -6.12 7.84 -17.34
CA GLN A 205 -7.47 7.37 -17.02
C GLN A 205 -8.52 8.48 -17.10
N ALA A 206 -8.18 9.70 -16.69
CA ALA A 206 -9.06 10.86 -16.82
C ALA A 206 -9.35 11.18 -18.29
N LYS A 207 -8.33 11.15 -19.17
CA LYS A 207 -8.53 11.30 -20.64
C LYS A 207 -9.47 10.23 -21.17
N GLN A 208 -9.22 8.97 -20.85
CA GLN A 208 -10.08 7.86 -21.27
C GLN A 208 -11.52 8.03 -20.77
N ARG A 209 -11.71 8.42 -19.50
CA ARG A 209 -13.04 8.68 -18.94
C ARG A 209 -13.76 9.82 -19.65
N LEU A 210 -13.06 10.90 -20.02
CA LEU A 210 -13.66 12.00 -20.78
C LEU A 210 -14.18 11.55 -22.15
N GLU A 211 -13.50 10.60 -22.78
CA GLU A 211 -13.89 10.02 -24.08
C GLU A 211 -15.11 9.10 -23.96
N THR A 212 -15.23 8.34 -22.86
CA THR A 212 -16.27 7.31 -22.70
C THR A 212 -17.40 7.69 -21.74
N MET A 213 -17.34 8.85 -21.07
CA MET A 213 -18.31 9.23 -20.04
C MET A 213 -19.76 9.25 -20.53
N ASP A 214 -19.98 9.64 -21.78
CA ASP A 214 -21.32 9.70 -22.36
C ASP A 214 -21.96 8.30 -22.49
N ASP A 215 -21.15 7.25 -22.66
CA ASP A 215 -21.64 5.86 -22.73
C ASP A 215 -22.24 5.38 -21.40
N TYR A 216 -21.76 5.90 -20.27
CA TYR A 216 -22.19 5.49 -18.93
C TYR A 216 -23.45 6.21 -18.44
N LYS A 217 -23.90 7.26 -19.13
CA LYS A 217 -25.13 7.98 -18.77
C LYS A 217 -26.39 7.16 -19.05
N HIS A 218 -26.28 6.17 -19.91
CA HIS A 218 -27.41 5.35 -20.33
C HIS A 218 -27.57 4.14 -19.41
N LYS A 219 -28.83 3.84 -19.05
CA LYS A 219 -29.16 2.62 -18.33
C LYS A 219 -28.77 1.42 -19.19
N VAL A 220 -27.80 0.63 -18.75
CA VAL A 220 -27.43 -0.61 -19.41
C VAL A 220 -28.60 -1.59 -19.32
N VAL A 221 -29.16 -1.95 -20.48
CA VAL A 221 -30.19 -2.99 -20.59
C VAL A 221 -29.53 -4.24 -21.15
N PHE A 222 -29.32 -5.23 -20.30
CA PHE A 222 -28.87 -6.54 -20.76
C PHE A 222 -30.00 -7.21 -21.56
N ARG A 223 -29.70 -7.65 -22.78
CA ARG A 223 -30.65 -8.47 -23.55
C ARG A 223 -30.94 -9.73 -22.75
N GLN A 224 -32.21 -10.10 -22.64
CA GLN A 224 -32.58 -11.37 -22.01
C GLN A 224 -31.86 -12.50 -22.74
N THR A 225 -31.25 -13.40 -21.98
CA THR A 225 -30.64 -14.60 -22.54
C THR A 225 -31.70 -15.30 -23.40
N PRO A 226 -31.41 -15.64 -24.67
CA PRO A 226 -32.34 -16.39 -25.49
C PRO A 226 -32.86 -17.58 -24.69
N LYS A 227 -34.18 -17.77 -24.68
CA LYS A 227 -34.82 -18.92 -24.03
C LYS A 227 -34.04 -20.16 -24.47
N PRO A 228 -33.50 -20.99 -23.55
CA PRO A 228 -32.75 -22.17 -23.94
C PRO A 228 -33.58 -22.92 -24.96
N ALA A 229 -32.98 -23.20 -26.13
CA ALA A 229 -33.64 -23.99 -27.16
C ALA A 229 -34.19 -25.26 -26.47
N PRO A 230 -35.40 -25.73 -26.82
CA PRO A 230 -35.89 -27.01 -26.34
C PRO A 230 -34.74 -27.99 -26.51
N ALA A 231 -34.34 -28.66 -25.41
CA ALA A 231 -33.24 -29.60 -25.46
C ALA A 231 -33.51 -30.52 -26.66
N GLU A 232 -32.73 -30.37 -27.73
CA GLU A 232 -32.65 -31.40 -28.74
C GLU A 232 -32.27 -32.62 -27.93
N ILE A 233 -33.16 -33.61 -27.92
CA ILE A 233 -32.95 -34.88 -27.25
C ILE A 233 -31.59 -35.33 -27.73
N GLU A 234 -30.59 -35.19 -26.87
CA GLU A 234 -29.22 -35.53 -27.19
C GLU A 234 -29.29 -37.01 -27.49
N SER A 235 -29.23 -37.35 -28.79
CA SER A 235 -29.17 -38.69 -29.30
C SER A 235 -28.21 -39.43 -28.40
N VAL A 236 -28.72 -40.44 -27.70
CA VAL A 236 -28.01 -41.30 -26.76
C VAL A 236 -26.68 -41.67 -27.42
N ARG A 237 -25.63 -40.93 -27.09
CA ARG A 237 -24.28 -41.34 -27.46
C ARG A 237 -24.05 -42.60 -26.64
N PRO A 238 -23.72 -43.73 -27.28
CA PRO A 238 -23.40 -44.94 -26.54
C PRO A 238 -22.32 -44.57 -25.52
N GLN A 239 -22.64 -44.75 -24.24
CA GLN A 239 -21.64 -44.65 -23.20
C GLN A 239 -20.62 -45.73 -23.53
N VAL A 240 -19.45 -45.32 -24.02
CA VAL A 240 -18.29 -46.20 -24.06
C VAL A 240 -17.94 -46.42 -22.59
N GLU A 241 -18.49 -47.50 -22.05
CA GLU A 241 -18.09 -48.07 -20.76
C GLU A 241 -16.61 -48.39 -20.89
N LEU A 242 -15.77 -47.48 -20.38
CA LEU A 242 -14.35 -47.73 -20.24
C LEU A 242 -14.21 -48.81 -19.16
N ILE A 243 -14.18 -50.06 -19.61
CA ILE A 243 -13.73 -51.17 -18.79
C ILE A 243 -12.34 -50.78 -18.28
N PRO A 244 -12.11 -50.72 -16.96
CA PRO A 244 -10.78 -50.48 -16.42
C PRO A 244 -9.92 -51.69 -16.77
N SER A 245 -9.20 -51.59 -17.89
CA SER A 245 -8.13 -52.53 -18.22
C SER A 245 -7.08 -52.42 -17.15
N ASP A 246 -6.75 -53.56 -16.55
CA ASP A 246 -5.72 -53.78 -15.55
C ASP A 246 -4.41 -53.03 -15.88
N VAL A 247 -4.22 -51.84 -15.30
CA VAL A 247 -2.90 -51.21 -15.16
C VAL A 247 -2.34 -51.62 -13.81
N ASN A 248 -2.15 -52.93 -13.66
CA ASN A 248 -1.11 -53.48 -12.81
C ASN A 248 0.02 -53.86 -13.76
N LEU A 249 1.01 -53.00 -13.97
CA LEU A 249 2.38 -53.42 -14.25
C LEU A 249 3.33 -52.20 -14.25
N PHE A 250 4.39 -52.33 -13.45
CA PHE A 250 5.59 -51.48 -13.35
C PHE A 250 5.54 -50.23 -12.46
N GLY A 251 6.25 -50.31 -11.32
CA GLY A 251 6.92 -49.11 -10.83
C GLY A 251 7.28 -48.98 -9.36
N GLN A 252 7.10 -49.98 -8.48
CA GLN A 252 7.81 -49.95 -7.19
C GLN A 252 9.26 -50.39 -7.40
N GLN A 253 10.15 -49.43 -7.67
CA GLN A 253 11.57 -49.56 -7.34
C GLN A 253 11.99 -48.39 -6.46
N GLY A 254 12.59 -48.77 -5.33
CA GLY A 254 12.74 -47.95 -4.15
C GLY A 254 13.63 -46.73 -4.28
N LEU A 255 13.33 -45.72 -3.48
CA LEU A 255 14.33 -44.80 -2.97
C LEU A 255 14.53 -45.12 -1.49
N GLN A 256 15.64 -45.81 -1.22
CA GLN A 256 16.16 -46.00 0.12
C GLN A 256 16.48 -44.64 0.76
N THR A 257 16.02 -44.53 2.00
CA THR A 257 16.36 -43.52 2.99
C THR A 257 17.85 -43.55 3.31
N GLY A 258 18.54 -42.44 3.06
CA GLY A 258 19.85 -42.13 3.63
C GLY A 258 19.70 -41.26 4.88
N GLU A 259 19.55 -41.88 6.04
CA GLU A 259 19.91 -41.27 7.32
C GLU A 259 21.42 -40.99 7.32
N THR A 260 21.82 -39.74 7.55
CA THR A 260 23.18 -39.44 8.00
C THR A 260 23.10 -38.65 9.30
N SER A 261 23.52 -39.36 10.35
CA SER A 261 23.85 -38.87 11.68
C SER A 261 25.11 -38.00 11.61
N LYS A 262 25.06 -36.80 12.20
CA LYS A 262 26.13 -36.16 12.99
C LYS A 262 25.60 -34.95 13.73
#